data_AF-A0A1F2XRQ6-F1
#
_entry.id   AF-A0A1F2XRQ6-F1
#
_cell.length_a   1.000
_cell.length_b   1.000
_cell.length_c   1.000
_cell.angle_alpha   90.00
_cell.angle_beta   90.00
_cell.angle_gamma   90.00
#
_symmetry.space_group_name_H-M   'P 1'
#
loop_
_entity.id
_entity.type
_entity.pdbx_description
1 polymer ?
#
loop_
_entity_poly.entity_id
_entity_poly.type
_entity_poly.pdbx_seq_one_letter_code
_entity_poly.pdbx_strand_id
1 'polypeptide(L)'
;MQAQTTTMQCVTELAHRAGDGIEVSLLWHETEGRLSVICTDERTGDWFALDADPKDALDVFHHPFAYAAHRGIVYGIPAPVDASAEALSA
;
A
#
# COMPACT_ATOMS: atom_id res chain seq x y z
N MET A 1 -10.04 -22.90 -24.63
CA MET A 1 -8.63 -22.45 -24.61
C MET A 1 -8.66 -20.95 -24.36
N GLN A 2 -8.47 -20.49 -23.12
CA GLN A 2 -8.28 -19.05 -22.88
C GLN A 2 -6.77 -18.77 -22.94
N ALA A 3 -6.37 -17.93 -23.89
CA ALA A 3 -5.02 -17.39 -23.94
C ALA A 3 -4.91 -16.38 -22.81
N GLN A 4 -4.18 -16.74 -21.76
CA GLN A 4 -3.78 -15.81 -20.73
C GLN A 4 -2.66 -14.98 -21.36
N THR A 5 -2.97 -13.78 -21.83
CA THR A 5 -1.95 -12.84 -22.27
C THR A 5 -1.21 -12.39 -21.01
N THR A 6 -0.09 -13.05 -20.69
CA THR A 6 0.80 -12.63 -19.62
C THR A 6 1.44 -11.32 -20.06
N THR A 7 0.82 -10.19 -19.73
CA THR A 7 1.44 -8.89 -19.86
C THR A 7 2.70 -8.93 -19.01
N MET A 8 3.88 -8.81 -19.63
CA MET A 8 5.13 -8.60 -18.90
C MET A 8 5.01 -7.25 -18.19
N GLN A 9 4.63 -7.30 -16.92
CA GLN A 9 4.49 -6.14 -16.05
C GLN A 9 5.90 -5.63 -15.75
N CYS A 10 6.36 -4.63 -16.50
CA CYS A 10 7.61 -3.93 -16.20
C CYS A 10 7.31 -2.91 -15.12
N VAL A 11 7.61 -3.29 -13.87
CA VAL A 11 7.53 -2.40 -12.71
C VAL A 11 8.95 -2.02 -12.33
N THR A 12 9.24 -0.72 -12.36
CA THR A 12 10.54 -0.17 -11.98
C THR A 12 10.40 0.62 -10.68
N GLU A 13 11.21 0.31 -9.68
CA GLU A 13 11.30 1.12 -8.46
C GLU A 13 12.09 2.40 -8.75
N LEU A 14 11.49 3.55 -8.45
CA LEU A 14 12.10 4.86 -8.66
C LEU A 14 12.74 5.43 -7.39
N ALA A 15 12.15 5.14 -6.23
CA ALA A 15 12.65 5.59 -4.94
C ALA A 15 12.22 4.62 -3.84
N HIS A 16 13.06 4.49 -2.83
CA HIS A 16 12.81 3.67 -1.66
C HIS A 16 13.26 4.41 -0.40
N ARG A 17 12.52 4.23 0.69
CA ARG A 17 12.96 4.59 2.04
C ARG A 17 12.45 3.57 3.05
N ALA A 18 13.26 3.32 4.07
CA ALA A 18 12.88 2.50 5.21
C ALA A 18 13.21 3.25 6.51
N GLY A 19 12.34 3.10 7.52
CA GLY A 19 12.55 3.70 8.83
C GLY A 19 11.46 3.32 9.83
N ASP A 20 11.85 3.08 11.09
CA ASP A 20 10.97 2.73 12.21
C ASP A 20 10.05 1.49 11.98
N GLY A 21 10.50 0.58 11.12
CA GLY A 21 9.74 -0.61 10.69
C GLY A 21 8.74 -0.33 9.58
N ILE A 22 8.78 0.85 8.96
CA ILE A 22 8.00 1.19 7.78
C ILE A 22 8.91 1.23 6.55
N GLU A 23 8.55 0.48 5.52
CA GLU A 23 9.14 0.56 4.19
C GLU A 23 8.19 1.27 3.23
N VAL A 24 8.73 2.17 2.39
CA VAL A 24 7.98 2.91 1.39
C VAL A 24 8.71 2.87 0.06
N SER A 25 8.05 2.39 -0.99
CA SER A 25 8.57 2.33 -2.35
C SER A 25 7.69 3.13 -3.31
N LEU A 26 8.31 3.97 -4.13
CA LEU A 26 7.67 4.59 -5.29
C LEU A 26 7.96 3.74 -6.52
N LEU A 27 6.91 3.17 -7.10
CA LEU A 27 6.99 2.28 -8.24
C LEU A 27 6.39 2.93 -9.48
N TRP A 28 7.02 2.72 -10.62
CA TRP A 28 6.52 3.07 -11.94
C TRP A 28 6.10 1.82 -12.70
N HIS A 29 4.82 1.78 -13.06
CA HIS A 29 4.22 0.76 -13.92
C HIS A 29 4.36 1.21 -15.36
N GLU A 30 5.45 0.81 -16.01
CA GLU A 30 5.85 1.31 -17.34
C GLU A 30 4.77 1.05 -18.40
N THR A 31 4.14 -0.13 -18.32
CA THR A 31 3.08 -0.54 -19.25
C THR A 31 1.84 0.33 -19.15
N GLU A 32 1.53 0.84 -17.96
CA GLU A 32 0.30 1.60 -17.69
C GLU A 32 0.55 3.11 -17.62
N GLY A 33 1.80 3.54 -17.55
CA GLY A 33 2.18 4.93 -17.33
C GLY A 33 1.72 5.45 -15.96
N ARG A 34 1.58 4.56 -14.96
CA ARG A 34 1.08 4.89 -13.62
C ARG A 34 2.20 4.83 -12.59
N LEU A 35 2.09 5.66 -11.56
CA LEU A 35 2.95 5.58 -10.39
C LEU A 35 2.13 5.08 -9.21
N SER A 36 2.75 4.26 -8.37
CA SER A 36 2.15 3.81 -7.12
C SER A 36 3.14 3.92 -5.99
N VAL A 37 2.68 4.35 -4.83
CA VAL A 37 3.45 4.29 -3.59
C VAL A 37 2.95 3.11 -2.78
N ILE A 38 3.84 2.15 -2.50
CA ILE A 38 3.58 1.03 -1.60
C ILE A 38 4.18 1.38 -0.25
N CYS A 39 3.42 1.16 0.82
CA CYS A 39 3.85 1.30 2.20
C CYS A 39 3.61 -0.02 2.93
N THR A 40 4.65 -0.55 3.56
CA THR A 40 4.63 -1.80 4.32
C THR A 40 5.06 -1.50 5.75
N ASP A 41 4.35 -2.05 6.74
CA ASP A 41 4.77 -2.07 8.14
C ASP A 41 5.29 -3.46 8.47
N GLU A 42 6.61 -3.58 8.61
CA GLU A 42 7.29 -4.83 8.92
C GLU A 42 6.94 -5.38 10.30
N ARG A 43 6.43 -4.54 11.21
CA ARG A 43 6.11 -4.91 12.59
C ARG A 43 4.79 -5.66 12.67
N THR A 44 3.85 -5.32 11.80
CA THR A 44 2.51 -5.92 11.72
C THR A 44 2.39 -6.88 10.53
N GLY A 45 3.22 -6.69 9.50
CA GLY A 45 3.09 -7.36 8.20
C GLY A 45 2.00 -6.74 7.32
N ASP A 46 1.36 -5.67 7.76
CA ASP A 46 0.35 -4.96 6.98
C ASP A 46 1.00 -4.13 5.88
N TRP A 47 0.26 -3.87 4.82
CA TRP A 47 0.67 -2.94 3.77
C TRP A 47 -0.54 -2.26 3.11
N PHE A 48 -0.27 -1.16 2.42
CA PHE A 48 -1.24 -0.52 1.52
C PHE A 48 -0.54 0.10 0.32
N ALA A 49 -1.31 0.37 -0.72
CA ALA A 49 -0.84 1.02 -1.94
C ALA A 49 -1.67 2.28 -2.25
N LEU A 50 -1.01 3.27 -2.83
CA LEU A 50 -1.61 4.52 -3.26
C LEU A 50 -1.27 4.78 -4.73
N ASP A 51 -2.29 4.95 -5.57
CA ASP A 51 -2.08 5.53 -6.90
C ASP A 51 -1.56 6.96 -6.77
N ALA A 52 -0.49 7.27 -7.48
CA ALA A 52 0.14 8.57 -7.48
C ALA A 52 0.07 9.21 -8.87
N ASP A 53 -0.42 10.44 -8.92
CA ASP A 53 -0.26 11.27 -10.12
C ASP A 53 1.21 11.72 -10.20
N PRO A 54 1.84 11.73 -11.40
CA PRO A 54 3.23 12.17 -11.55
C PRO A 54 3.56 13.52 -10.91
N LYS A 55 2.60 14.45 -10.84
CA LYS A 55 2.82 15.77 -10.26
C LYS A 55 2.95 15.75 -8.72
N ASP A 56 2.32 14.78 -8.06
CA ASP A 56 2.25 14.68 -6.60
C ASP A 56 3.00 13.44 -6.08
N ALA A 57 3.56 12.60 -6.95
CA ALA A 57 4.10 11.30 -6.59
C ALA A 57 5.18 11.33 -5.50
N LEU A 58 6.03 12.35 -5.51
CA LEU A 58 7.05 12.51 -4.47
C LEU A 58 6.44 12.97 -3.14
N ASP A 59 5.38 13.78 -3.17
CA ASP A 59 4.64 14.21 -1.97
C ASP A 59 3.90 13.03 -1.33
N VAL A 60 3.25 12.20 -2.15
CA VAL A 60 2.63 10.93 -1.71
C VAL A 60 3.69 10.00 -1.12
N PHE A 61 4.87 9.88 -1.73
CA PHE A 61 5.98 9.08 -1.23
C PHE A 61 6.49 9.56 0.13
N HIS A 62 6.56 10.87 0.35
CA HIS A 62 6.99 11.45 1.63
C HIS A 62 5.91 11.40 2.71
N HIS A 63 4.63 11.44 2.34
CA HIS A 63 3.50 11.50 3.27
C HIS A 63 2.41 10.44 3.01
N PRO A 64 2.75 9.13 2.91
CA PRO A 64 1.81 8.10 2.49
C PRO A 64 0.65 7.94 3.48
N PHE A 65 0.89 8.04 4.79
CA PHE A 65 -0.17 7.95 5.80
C PHE A 65 -1.15 9.13 5.76
N ALA A 66 -0.70 10.34 5.42
CA ALA A 66 -1.58 11.49 5.28
C ALA A 66 -2.52 11.33 4.08
N TYR A 67 -1.98 10.85 2.95
CA TYR A 67 -2.78 10.52 1.76
C TYR A 67 -3.71 9.34 2.00
N ALA A 68 -3.26 8.29 2.69
CA ALA A 68 -4.09 7.15 3.06
C ALA A 68 -5.30 7.60 3.89
N ALA A 69 -5.07 8.40 4.94
CA ALA A 69 -6.14 8.96 5.75
C ALA A 69 -7.09 9.85 4.93
N HIS A 70 -6.54 10.72 4.07
CA HIS A 70 -7.34 11.59 3.20
C HIS A 70 -8.21 10.80 2.21
N ARG A 71 -7.70 9.66 1.71
CA ARG A 71 -8.43 8.76 0.80
C ARG A 71 -9.32 7.75 1.53
N GLY A 72 -9.33 7.76 2.87
CA GLY A 72 -10.11 6.82 3.67
C GLY A 72 -9.60 5.38 3.61
N ILE A 73 -8.31 5.18 3.31
CA ILE A 73 -7.69 3.86 3.38
C ILE A 73 -7.53 3.49 4.85
N VAL A 74 -8.27 2.47 5.26
CA VAL A 74 -8.18 1.88 6.58
C VAL A 74 -6.92 1.02 6.64
N TYR A 75 -5.97 1.41 7.50
CA TYR A 75 -4.69 0.73 7.66
C TYR A 75 -4.30 0.68 9.14
N GLY A 76 -3.71 -0.43 9.60
CA GLY A 76 -3.27 -0.59 10.99
C GLY A 76 -4.41 -0.61 12.02
N ILE A 77 -5.67 -0.74 11.57
CA ILE A 77 -6.76 -1.12 12.47
C ILE A 77 -6.60 -2.63 12.70
N PRO A 78 -6.29 -3.08 13.93
CA PRO A 78 -6.29 -4.51 14.20
C PRO A 78 -7.67 -5.04 13.81
N ALA A 79 -7.69 -6.10 13.00
CA ALA A 79 -8.94 -6.80 12.70
C ALA A 79 -9.71 -6.93 14.01
N PRO A 80 -11.01 -6.57 14.06
CA PRO A 80 -11.75 -6.52 15.31
C PRO A 80 -11.55 -7.86 16.02
N VAL A 81 -10.78 -7.84 17.11
CA VAL A 81 -10.50 -9.04 17.90
C VAL A 81 -11.87 -9.54 18.32
N ASP A 82 -12.24 -10.73 17.86
CA ASP A 82 -13.61 -11.26 17.85
C ASP A 82 -14.59 -10.56 18.81
N ALA A 83 -15.49 -9.75 18.27
CA ALA A 83 -16.73 -9.33 18.96
C ALA A 83 -17.65 -10.52 19.29
N SER A 84 -17.20 -11.76 19.06
CA SER A 84 -17.87 -13.03 19.36
C SER A 84 -17.31 -13.75 20.59
N ALA A 85 -16.23 -13.26 21.23
CA ALA A 85 -15.61 -13.95 22.38
C ALA A 85 -16.28 -13.66 23.74
N GLU A 86 -17.09 -12.60 23.87
CA GLU A 86 -17.70 -12.20 25.15
C GLU A 86 -19.15 -12.72 25.39
N ALA A 87 -19.62 -13.73 24.65
CA ALA A 87 -20.97 -14.29 24.84
C ALA A 87 -21.05 -15.56 25.73
N LEU A 88 -19.93 -16.04 26.30
CA LEU A 88 -19.91 -17.22 27.18
C LEU A 88 -19.26 -16.91 28.54
N SER A 89 -19.78 -15.90 29.23
CA SER A 89 -19.69 -15.83 30.70
C SER A 89 -20.81 -14.96 31.27
N ALA A 90 -22.01 -15.53 31.34
CA ALA A 90 -23.11 -15.07 32.18
C ALA A 90 -24.00 -16.27 32.55
#